data_AF-A0A2H0XWI4-F1
#
_entry.id   AF-A0A2H0XWI4-F1
#
_cell.length_a   1.000
_cell.length_b   1.000
_cell.length_c   1.000
_cell.angle_alpha   90.00
_cell.angle_beta   90.00
_cell.angle_gamma   90.00
#
_symmetry.space_group_name_H-M   'P 1'
#
loop_
_entity.id
_entity.type
_entity.pdbx_description
1 polymer ?
#
loop_
_entity_poly.entity_id
_entity_poly.type
_entity_poly.pdbx_seq_one_letter_code
_entity_poly.pdbx_strand_id
1 'polypeptide(L)'
;MGILFIIPTHEQQTELLIKMKQIADTNGIHLSACCENESAVQADIPVSHCVDAILLKHLFPDESFPETIVPTRKGCGCYLSHDIGAYNTCNHHCAYCYANR
;
A
#
# COMPACT_ATOMS: atom_id res chain seq x y z
N MET A 1 -15.46 15.15 -24.48
CA MET A 1 -15.92 15.31 -23.08
C MET A 1 -14.88 14.62 -22.22
N GLY A 2 -14.03 15.36 -21.51
CA GLY A 2 -12.91 14.81 -20.75
C GLY A 2 -13.26 14.65 -19.28
N ILE A 3 -12.55 13.76 -18.58
CA ILE A 3 -12.61 13.65 -17.12
C ILE A 3 -11.70 14.73 -16.53
N LEU A 4 -12.23 15.55 -15.62
CA LEU A 4 -11.42 16.47 -14.84
C LEU A 4 -10.87 15.71 -13.62
N PHE A 5 -9.55 15.58 -13.54
CA PHE A 5 -8.89 15.00 -12.38
C PHE A 5 -8.55 16.12 -11.40
N ILE A 6 -9.01 16.00 -10.15
CA ILE A 6 -8.75 16.97 -9.09
C ILE A 6 -7.91 16.27 -8.04
N ILE A 7 -6.77 16.86 -7.70
CA ILE A 7 -5.95 16.41 -6.57
C ILE A 7 -6.50 17.09 -5.31
N PRO A 8 -7.01 16.34 -4.32
CA PRO A 8 -7.52 16.94 -3.09
C PRO A 8 -6.40 17.61 -2.29
N THR A 9 -6.74 18.68 -1.58
CA THR A 9 -5.79 19.34 -0.66
C THR A 9 -5.44 18.43 0.51
N HIS A 10 -4.34 18.71 1.21
CA HIS A 10 -3.96 17.95 2.42
C HIS A 10 -5.10 17.92 3.46
N GLU A 11 -5.79 19.04 3.68
CA GLU A 11 -6.93 19.12 4.58
C GLU A 11 -8.06 18.16 4.17
N GLN A 12 -8.41 18.13 2.88
CA GLN A 12 -9.43 17.22 2.35
C GLN A 12 -9.03 15.75 2.47
N GLN A 13 -7.75 15.44 2.25
CA GLN A 13 -7.21 14.09 2.44
C GLN A 13 -7.30 13.68 3.93
N THR A 14 -6.87 14.54 4.85
CA THR A 14 -6.93 14.29 6.30
C THR A 14 -8.38 14.08 6.75
N GLU A 15 -9.33 14.91 6.31
CA GLU A 15 -10.75 14.75 6.65
C GLU A 15 -11.30 13.41 6.15
N LEU A 16 -10.95 13.02 4.92
CA LEU A 16 -11.34 11.73 4.35
C LEU A 16 -10.76 10.57 5.16
N LEU A 17 -9.48 10.63 5.52
CA LEU A 17 -8.79 9.62 6.30
C LEU A 17 -9.39 9.45 7.70
N ILE A 18 -9.75 10.53 8.38
CA ILE A 18 -10.45 10.48 9.68
C ILE A 18 -11.79 9.74 9.55
N LYS A 19 -12.58 10.06 8.52
CA LYS A 19 -13.86 9.38 8.26
C LYS A 19 -13.65 7.90 7.96
N MET A 20 -12.65 7.56 7.15
CA MET A 20 -12.30 6.18 6.84
C MET A 20 -11.88 5.40 8.10
N LYS A 21 -11.08 6.00 8.98
CA LYS A 21 -10.66 5.39 10.26
C LYS A 21 -11.86 5.08 11.15
N GLN A 22 -12.79 6.03 11.31
CA GLN A 22 -14.02 5.83 12.08
C GLN A 22 -14.88 4.67 11.55
N ILE A 23 -15.03 4.58 10.22
CA ILE A 23 -15.76 3.49 9.57
C ILE A 23 -15.04 2.15 9.81
N ALA A 24 -13.72 2.13 9.64
CA ALA A 24 -12.92 0.93 9.84
C ALA A 24 -13.02 0.42 11.29
N ASP A 25 -12.85 1.31 12.28
CA ASP A 25 -12.96 0.99 13.71
C ASP A 25 -14.34 0.41 14.06
N THR A 26 -15.42 1.01 13.53
CA THR A 26 -16.80 0.55 13.74
C THR A 26 -17.02 -0.88 13.21
N ASN A 27 -16.26 -1.29 12.19
CA ASN A 27 -16.35 -2.61 11.57
C ASN A 27 -15.24 -3.58 12.04
N GLY A 28 -14.43 -3.19 13.04
CA GLY A 28 -13.32 -4.03 13.50
C GLY A 28 -12.20 -4.21 12.47
N ILE A 29 -12.05 -3.25 11.55
CA ILE A 29 -11.03 -3.24 10.50
C ILE A 29 -9.90 -2.31 10.93
N HIS A 30 -8.66 -2.81 10.89
CA HIS A 30 -7.49 -1.97 11.12
C HIS A 30 -7.12 -1.19 9.84
N LEU A 31 -7.24 0.14 9.88
CA LEU A 31 -6.84 1.01 8.78
C LEU A 31 -5.37 1.41 8.89
N SER A 32 -4.65 1.32 7.77
CA SER A 32 -3.25 1.73 7.63
C SER A 32 -3.00 2.25 6.21
N ALA A 33 -1.93 3.02 5.99
CA ALA A 33 -1.64 3.61 4.69
C ALA A 33 -0.18 3.43 4.25
N CYS A 34 0.04 3.12 2.97
CA CYS A 34 1.38 2.91 2.42
C CYS A 34 1.89 4.18 1.73
N CYS A 35 3.00 4.73 2.21
CA CYS A 35 3.65 5.92 1.67
C CYS A 35 2.81 7.22 1.73
N GLU A 36 1.61 7.20 2.31
CA GLU A 36 0.88 8.41 2.70
C GLU A 36 1.46 8.88 4.03
N ASN A 37 1.99 10.10 4.09
CA ASN A 37 2.74 10.56 5.27
C ASN A 37 2.05 11.72 5.97
N GLU A 38 1.95 12.89 5.33
CA GLU A 38 1.47 14.09 6.02
C GLU A 38 0.01 13.96 6.48
N SER A 39 -0.89 13.62 5.56
CA SER A 39 -2.32 13.48 5.84
C SER A 39 -2.61 12.27 6.76
N ALA A 40 -1.85 11.18 6.61
CA ALA A 40 -1.96 9.99 7.45
C ALA A 40 -1.51 10.24 8.88
N VAL A 41 -0.38 10.94 9.08
CA VAL A 41 0.10 11.33 10.42
C VAL A 41 -0.92 12.22 11.11
N GLN A 42 -1.51 13.20 10.40
CA GLN A 42 -2.55 14.06 10.98
C GLN A 42 -3.82 13.29 11.36
N ALA A 43 -4.16 12.24 10.61
CA ALA A 43 -5.32 11.38 10.88
C ALA A 43 -5.03 10.24 11.88
N ASP A 44 -3.80 10.16 12.43
CA ASP A 44 -3.35 9.07 13.29
C ASP A 44 -3.54 7.69 12.63
N ILE A 45 -3.17 7.60 11.34
CA ILE A 45 -3.19 6.35 10.57
C ILE A 45 -1.77 5.77 10.52
N PRO A 46 -1.57 4.53 10.96
CA PRO A 46 -0.26 3.89 10.94
C PRO A 46 0.22 3.64 9.50
N VAL A 47 1.55 3.68 9.33
CA VAL A 47 2.20 3.33 8.08
C VAL A 47 2.13 1.82 7.85
N SER A 48 1.76 1.41 6.64
CA SER A 48 1.70 0.00 6.24
C SER A 48 2.88 -0.37 5.35
N HIS A 49 3.32 -1.63 5.43
CA HIS A 49 4.23 -2.25 4.46
C HIS A 49 3.47 -3.24 3.58
N CYS A 50 3.64 -3.17 2.26
CA CYS A 50 3.03 -4.15 1.34
C CYS A 50 3.66 -5.54 1.50
N VAL A 51 4.95 -5.59 1.83
CA VAL A 51 5.64 -6.81 2.27
C VAL A 51 6.12 -6.55 3.69
N ASP A 52 5.44 -7.15 4.67
CA ASP A 52 5.69 -6.93 6.09
C ASP A 52 6.18 -8.22 6.77
N ALA A 53 7.48 -8.31 7.01
CA ALA A 53 8.06 -9.50 7.65
C ALA A 53 7.63 -9.66 9.11
N ILE A 54 7.24 -8.58 9.81
CA ILE A 54 6.75 -8.66 11.20
C ILE A 54 5.37 -9.32 11.20
N LEU A 55 4.46 -8.87 10.33
CA LEU A 55 3.15 -9.48 10.17
C LEU A 55 3.28 -10.94 9.72
N LEU A 56 4.15 -11.22 8.75
CA LEU A 56 4.35 -12.58 8.26
C LEU A 56 4.90 -13.51 9.35
N LYS A 57 5.88 -13.08 10.16
CA LYS A 57 6.35 -13.85 11.33
C LYS A 57 5.25 -14.12 12.35
N HIS A 58 4.33 -13.16 12.55
CA HIS A 58 3.20 -13.36 13.45
C HIS A 58 2.20 -14.40 12.91
N LEU A 59 1.93 -14.38 11.60
CA LEU A 59 1.00 -15.30 10.94
C LEU A 59 1.59 -16.71 10.73
N PHE A 60 2.90 -16.80 10.53
CA PHE A 60 3.63 -18.03 10.21
C PHE A 60 4.88 -18.17 11.10
N PRO A 61 4.70 -18.50 12.39
CA PRO A 61 5.79 -18.49 13.37
C PRO A 61 6.88 -19.54 13.11
N ASP A 62 6.58 -20.60 12.35
CA ASP A 62 7.51 -21.66 12.02
C ASP A 62 8.35 -21.37 10.76
N GLU A 63 8.06 -20.26 10.07
CA GLU A 63 8.74 -19.86 8.82
C GLU A 63 9.77 -18.74 9.06
N SER A 64 10.80 -18.69 8.22
CA SER A 64 11.82 -17.65 8.26
C SER A 64 11.54 -16.54 7.25
N PHE A 65 11.54 -15.29 7.70
CA PHE A 65 11.35 -14.11 6.84
C PHE A 65 12.54 -13.15 6.91
N PRO A 66 12.86 -12.43 5.81
CA PRO A 66 13.94 -11.43 5.79
C PRO A 66 13.72 -10.31 6.82
N GLU A 67 14.81 -9.83 7.42
CA GLU A 67 14.76 -8.69 8.36
C GLU A 67 15.19 -7.37 7.72
N THR A 68 15.77 -7.44 6.51
CA THR A 68 16.24 -6.27 5.77
C THR A 68 15.07 -5.54 5.13
N ILE A 69 14.98 -4.23 5.35
CA ILE A 69 14.05 -3.33 4.65
C ILE A 69 14.70 -2.88 3.33
N VAL A 70 14.01 -3.06 2.20
CA VAL A 70 14.47 -2.68 0.85
C VAL A 70 13.36 -1.89 0.15
N PRO A 71 13.31 -0.57 0.35
CA PRO A 71 12.29 0.29 -0.22
C PRO A 71 12.33 0.35 -1.75
N THR A 72 11.18 0.30 -2.41
CA THR A 72 11.07 0.47 -3.87
C THR A 72 10.76 1.90 -4.32
N ARG A 73 10.34 2.77 -3.40
CA ARG A 73 10.01 4.19 -3.64
C ARG A 73 10.17 5.01 -2.36
N LYS A 74 10.15 6.34 -2.49
CA LYS A 74 10.18 7.26 -1.34
C LYS A 74 9.02 6.97 -0.39
N GLY A 75 9.32 6.82 0.91
CA GLY A 75 8.32 6.50 1.94
C GLY A 75 7.89 5.03 2.01
N CYS A 76 8.49 4.13 1.21
CA CYS A 76 8.25 2.69 1.32
C CYS A 76 9.10 2.08 2.45
N GLY A 77 8.52 1.16 3.22
CA GLY A 77 9.21 0.41 4.28
C GLY A 77 9.13 -1.10 4.09
N CYS A 78 8.84 -1.58 2.87
CA CYS A 78 8.73 -3.01 2.60
C CYS A 78 10.04 -3.76 2.87
N TYR A 79 9.90 -4.97 3.40
CA TYR A 79 11.00 -5.90 3.59
C TYR A 79 11.49 -6.46 2.25
N LEU A 80 12.72 -6.97 2.22
CA LEU A 80 13.32 -7.62 1.05
C LEU A 80 12.39 -8.70 0.52
N SER A 81 12.05 -8.58 -0.76
CA SER A 81 11.21 -9.52 -1.48
C SER A 81 11.74 -9.74 -2.89
N HIS A 82 11.40 -10.88 -3.48
CA HIS A 82 11.61 -11.14 -4.89
C HIS A 82 10.27 -11.04 -5.62
N ASP A 83 10.25 -10.29 -6.71
CA ASP A 83 9.10 -10.22 -7.59
C ASP A 83 9.05 -11.48 -8.48
N ILE A 84 7.88 -12.10 -8.57
CA ILE A 84 7.63 -13.30 -9.40
C ILE A 84 6.89 -12.96 -10.70
N GLY A 85 6.67 -11.67 -10.99
CA GLY A 85 6.00 -11.21 -12.18
C GLY A 85 6.74 -11.59 -13.47
N ALA A 86 6.00 -12.05 -14.48
CA ALA A 86 6.49 -12.26 -15.83
C ALA A 86 6.08 -11.07 -16.73
N TYR A 87 6.96 -10.08 -16.81
CA TYR A 87 6.74 -8.87 -17.61
C TYR A 87 7.07 -9.10 -19.08
N ASN A 88 6.43 -8.36 -19.99
CA ASN A 88 6.71 -8.44 -21.44
C ASN A 88 6.61 -9.83 -22.09
N THR A 89 5.96 -10.81 -21.44
CA THR A 89 5.90 -12.19 -21.94
C THR A 89 4.59 -12.52 -22.66
N CYS A 90 3.56 -11.70 -22.53
CA CYS A 90 2.22 -12.03 -23.01
C CYS A 90 2.01 -11.55 -24.45
N ASN A 91 1.73 -12.50 -25.36
CA ASN A 91 1.48 -12.22 -26.78
C ASN A 91 0.04 -11.77 -27.08
N HIS A 92 -0.85 -11.68 -26.10
CA HIS A 92 -2.26 -11.36 -26.34
C HIS A 92 -2.57 -9.85 -26.46
N HIS A 93 -1.65 -8.96 -26.07
CA HIS A 93 -1.73 -7.52 -26.33
C HIS A 93 -3.01 -6.82 -25.77
N CYS A 94 -3.69 -7.44 -24.80
CA CYS A 94 -4.81 -6.82 -24.07
C CYS A 94 -4.42 -5.47 -23.42
N ALA A 95 -5.28 -4.47 -23.56
CA ALA A 95 -5.05 -3.12 -23.03
C ALA A 95 -4.88 -3.03 -21.50
N TYR A 96 -5.36 -4.05 -20.77
CA TYR A 96 -5.37 -4.09 -19.30
C TYR A 96 -4.35 -5.09 -18.71
N CYS A 97 -3.58 -5.78 -19.53
CA CYS A 97 -2.65 -6.80 -19.03
C CYS A 97 -1.30 -6.17 -18.67
N TYR A 98 -0.86 -6.40 -17.44
CA TYR A 98 0.43 -5.92 -16.93
C TYR A 98 1.65 -6.59 -17.61
N ALA A 99 1.46 -7.72 -18.31
CA ALA A 99 2.52 -8.51 -18.92
C ALA A 99 2.76 -8.22 -20.41
N ASN A 100 2.17 -7.14 -20.95
CA ASN A 100 2.27 -6.76 -22.37
C ASN A 100 3.31 -5.67 -22.65
N ARG A 101 3.95 -5.10 -21.61
CA ARG A 101 5.00 -4.07 -21.67
C ARG A 101 5.94 -4.20 -20.47
#